data_AF-A0A3B9W4F6-F1
#
_entry.id   AF-A0A3B9W4F6-F1
#
_cell.length_a   1.000
_cell.length_b   1.000
_cell.length_c   1.000
_cell.angle_alpha   90.00
_cell.angle_beta   90.00
_cell.angle_gamma   90.00
#
_symmetry.space_group_name_H-M   'P 1'
#
loop_
_entity.id
_entity.type
_entity.pdbx_description
1 polymer ?
#
loop_
_entity_poly.entity_id
_entity_poly.type
_entity_poly.pdbx_seq_one_letter_code
_entity_poly.pdbx_strand_id
1 'polypeptide(L)'
;MQELASICLIELPADGAAKAYATARLAGSCAKGGRSRRYWMGREALDGMWNYVQTDRAAAIRRGVESGLYESRAGRRIVQGITDRDLVLIVEPGGSTVHANLNDLSPADRRLLFVEGPDGLEPLALWLNEDG
;
A
#
# COMPACT_ATOMS: atom_id res chain seq x y z
N MET A 1 -14.66 7.84 -5.39
CA MET A 1 -13.55 7.07 -4.79
C MET A 1 -13.45 7.47 -3.33
N GLN A 2 -13.64 6.55 -2.39
CA GLN A 2 -13.49 6.84 -0.95
C GLN A 2 -12.00 6.98 -0.63
N GLU A 3 -11.61 7.94 0.20
CA GLU A 3 -10.20 8.30 0.45
C GLU A 3 -9.38 7.13 1.02
N LEU A 4 -10.01 6.32 1.87
CA LEU A 4 -9.42 5.13 2.51
C LEU A 4 -9.16 3.98 1.51
N ALA A 5 -9.74 4.02 0.32
CA ALA A 5 -9.49 3.00 -0.72
C ALA A 5 -8.09 3.14 -1.35
N SER A 6 -7.37 4.22 -1.04
CA SER A 6 -6.02 4.48 -1.57
C SER A 6 -4.89 4.23 -0.57
N ILE A 7 -5.21 3.61 0.57
CA ILE A 7 -4.23 3.23 1.60
C ILE A 7 -3.27 2.19 1.02
N CYS A 8 -1.97 2.39 1.26
CA CYS A 8 -0.94 1.40 1.01
C CYS A 8 -0.68 0.55 2.25
N LEU A 9 -0.30 -0.71 2.08
CA LEU A 9 -0.02 -1.66 3.17
C LEU A 9 0.99 -1.11 4.17
N ILE A 10 2.02 -0.42 3.69
CA ILE A 10 3.07 0.21 4.50
C ILE A 10 2.58 1.38 5.37
N GLU A 11 1.36 1.87 5.16
CA GLU A 11 0.74 2.90 5.99
C GLU A 11 -0.09 2.30 7.14
N LEU A 12 -0.24 0.97 7.20
CA LEU A 12 -0.86 0.30 8.34
C LEU A 12 0.10 0.27 9.53
N PRO A 13 -0.38 0.59 10.73
CA PRO A 13 0.33 0.24 11.95
C PRO A 13 0.64 -1.27 11.98
N ALA A 14 1.82 -1.63 12.48
CA ALA A 14 2.23 -3.02 12.61
C ALA A 14 1.19 -3.86 13.37
N ASP A 15 1.12 -5.15 13.06
CA ASP A 15 0.24 -6.08 13.77
C ASP A 15 0.54 -6.07 15.28
N GLY A 16 -0.52 -6.08 16.09
CA GLY A 16 -0.43 -5.95 17.55
C GLY A 16 -0.02 -4.56 18.07
N ALA A 17 0.22 -3.55 17.23
CA ALA A 17 0.61 -2.21 17.69
C ALA A 17 -0.51 -1.49 18.47
N ALA A 18 -1.77 -1.84 18.25
CA ALA A 18 -2.90 -1.25 18.94
C ALA A 18 -3.11 -1.89 20.32
N LYS A 19 -2.89 -1.13 21.40
CA LYS A 19 -3.38 -1.52 22.75
C LYS A 19 -4.91 -1.37 22.84
N ALA A 20 -5.39 -0.17 22.54
CA ALA A 20 -6.82 0.13 22.38
C ALA A 20 -7.06 0.80 21.02
N TYR A 21 -6.18 1.74 20.67
CA TYR A 21 -6.15 2.39 19.37
C TYR A 21 -4.73 2.43 18.82
N ALA A 22 -4.60 2.41 17.51
CA ALA A 22 -3.39 2.82 16.78
C ALA A 22 -3.65 4.11 16.00
N THR A 23 -2.61 4.88 15.76
CA THR A 23 -2.67 6.09 14.93
C THR A 23 -2.12 5.78 13.55
N ALA A 24 -2.88 6.13 12.52
CA ALA A 24 -2.49 6.03 11.13
C ALA A 24 -2.67 7.39 10.45
N ARG A 25 -2.12 7.53 9.24
CA ARG A 25 -2.13 8.79 8.48
C ARG A 25 -2.67 8.55 7.09
N LEU A 26 -3.60 9.40 6.67
CA LEU A 26 -4.07 9.46 5.29
C LEU A 26 -3.23 10.51 4.54
N ALA A 27 -2.71 10.13 3.37
CA ALA A 27 -1.96 11.04 2.52
C ALA A 27 -2.80 12.24 2.06
N GLY A 28 -2.18 13.41 2.02
CA GLY A 28 -2.82 14.65 1.61
C GLY A 28 -3.35 14.59 0.19
N SER A 29 -2.58 14.01 -0.74
CA SER A 29 -2.99 13.76 -2.13
C SER A 29 -4.24 12.87 -2.27
N CYS A 30 -4.56 12.09 -1.23
CA CYS A 30 -5.69 11.17 -1.17
C CYS A 30 -6.87 11.71 -0.35
N ALA A 31 -6.61 12.71 0.51
CA ALA A 31 -7.61 13.32 1.37
C ALA A 31 -8.36 14.46 0.66
N LYS A 32 -9.65 14.62 0.95
CA LYS A 32 -10.42 15.76 0.47
C LYS A 32 -9.79 17.07 0.93
N GLY A 33 -9.50 17.92 -0.04
CA GLY A 33 -8.87 19.22 0.16
C GLY A 33 -7.34 19.17 0.26
N GLY A 34 -6.68 18.05 -0.08
CA GLY A 34 -5.23 18.00 -0.26
C GLY A 34 -4.41 17.99 1.05
N ARG A 35 -5.06 17.83 2.20
CA ARG A 35 -4.41 17.93 3.52
C ARG A 35 -4.36 16.57 4.20
N SER A 36 -3.15 16.13 4.57
CA SER A 36 -2.95 14.90 5.33
C SER A 36 -3.69 14.96 6.66
N ARG A 37 -4.30 13.85 7.08
CA ARG A 37 -5.04 13.76 8.34
C ARG A 37 -4.63 12.49 9.07
N ARG A 38 -4.42 12.63 10.38
CA ARG A 38 -4.31 11.48 11.27
C ARG A 38 -5.70 10.96 11.59
N TYR A 39 -5.82 9.66 11.69
CA TYR A 39 -7.00 8.99 12.19
C TYR A 39 -6.60 7.92 13.19
N TRP A 40 -7.56 7.57 14.06
CA TRP A 40 -7.39 6.52 15.06
C TRP A 40 -8.19 5.31 14.63
N MET A 41 -7.59 4.15 14.81
CA MET A 41 -8.18 2.87 14.50
C MET A 41 -8.22 2.04 15.76
N GLY A 42 -9.40 1.52 16.11
CA GLY A 42 -9.53 0.59 17.23
C GLY A 42 -8.80 -0.72 16.95
N ARG A 43 -8.38 -1.42 18.00
CA ARG A 43 -7.68 -2.70 17.91
C ARG A 43 -8.41 -3.70 17.01
N GLU A 44 -9.73 -3.87 17.17
CA GLU A 44 -10.51 -4.81 16.35
C GLU A 44 -10.51 -4.46 14.86
N ALA A 45 -10.51 -3.18 14.51
CA ALA A 45 -10.43 -2.76 13.11
C ALA A 45 -9.04 -3.04 12.52
N LEU A 46 -7.98 -2.82 13.30
CA LEU A 46 -6.62 -3.13 12.88
C LEU A 46 -6.41 -4.64 12.72
N ASP A 47 -6.87 -5.43 13.68
CA ASP A 47 -6.84 -6.90 13.64
C ASP A 47 -7.62 -7.41 12.41
N GLY A 48 -8.78 -6.84 12.11
CA GLY A 48 -9.58 -7.19 10.94
C GLY A 48 -8.87 -6.89 9.61
N MET A 49 -8.16 -5.75 9.52
CA MET A 49 -7.34 -5.42 8.35
C MET A 49 -6.17 -6.37 8.18
N TRP A 50 -5.45 -6.71 9.26
CA TRP A 50 -4.37 -7.70 9.20
C TRP A 50 -4.89 -9.09 8.85
N ASN A 51 -6.04 -9.50 9.37
CA ASN A 51 -6.68 -10.75 8.97
C ASN A 51 -6.95 -10.76 7.45
N TYR A 52 -7.57 -9.71 6.91
CA TYR A 52 -7.75 -9.57 5.46
C TYR A 52 -6.43 -9.64 4.67
N VAL A 53 -5.37 -9.00 5.16
CA VAL A 53 -4.04 -9.05 4.54
C VAL A 53 -3.51 -10.48 4.46
N GLN A 54 -3.66 -11.26 5.54
CA GLN A 54 -3.16 -12.64 5.62
C GLN A 54 -4.07 -13.66 4.91
N THR A 55 -5.35 -13.35 4.70
CA THR A 55 -6.31 -14.26 4.08
C THR A 55 -6.62 -13.86 2.63
N ASP A 56 -7.61 -13.00 2.46
CA ASP A 56 -8.26 -12.71 1.18
C ASP A 56 -7.31 -11.99 0.23
N ARG A 57 -6.55 -11.03 0.75
CA ARG A 57 -5.54 -10.29 -0.02
C ARG A 57 -4.43 -11.21 -0.48
N ALA A 58 -3.88 -12.05 0.41
CA ALA A 58 -2.86 -13.03 0.06
C ALA A 58 -3.36 -14.04 -0.99
N ALA A 59 -4.64 -14.41 -0.96
CA ALA A 59 -5.25 -15.24 -1.99
C ALA A 59 -5.40 -14.49 -3.34
N ALA A 60 -5.75 -13.20 -3.32
CA ALA A 60 -5.85 -12.37 -4.51
C ALA A 60 -4.49 -12.15 -5.18
N ILE A 61 -3.45 -11.86 -4.37
CA ILE A 61 -2.08 -11.71 -4.87
C ILE A 61 -1.60 -12.97 -5.57
N ARG A 62 -1.79 -14.15 -4.97
CA ARG A 62 -1.38 -15.41 -5.60
C ARG A 62 -2.01 -15.58 -6.99
N ARG A 63 -3.31 -15.29 -7.15
CA ARG A 63 -3.97 -15.33 -8.46
C ARG A 63 -3.41 -14.30 -9.44
N GLY A 64 -3.13 -13.08 -8.96
CA GLY A 64 -2.54 -12.02 -9.77
C GLY A 64 -1.14 -12.39 -10.28
N VAL A 65 -0.31 -12.96 -9.41
CA VAL A 65 1.03 -13.48 -9.77
C VAL A 65 0.94 -14.65 -10.74
N GLU A 66 0.10 -15.66 -10.45
CA GLU A 66 -0.08 -16.84 -11.32
C GLU A 66 -0.55 -16.48 -12.74
N SER A 67 -1.32 -15.39 -12.87
CA SER A 67 -1.80 -14.88 -14.15
C SER A 67 -0.85 -13.86 -14.82
N GLY A 68 0.25 -13.47 -14.17
CA GLY A 68 1.18 -12.45 -14.65
C GLY A 68 0.58 -11.04 -14.70
N LEU A 69 -0.49 -10.78 -13.94
CA LEU A 69 -1.22 -9.51 -13.94
C LEU A 69 -0.32 -8.35 -13.53
N TYR A 70 0.52 -8.56 -12.53
CA TYR A 70 1.36 -7.51 -11.95
C TYR A 70 2.60 -7.26 -12.81
N GLU A 71 3.22 -8.32 -13.34
CA GLU A 71 4.36 -8.28 -14.25
C GLU A 71 4.02 -7.67 -15.61
N SER A 72 2.78 -7.80 -16.07
CA SER A 72 2.31 -7.16 -17.31
C SER A 72 1.84 -5.72 -17.13
N ARG A 73 1.75 -5.23 -15.89
CA ARG A 73 1.24 -3.89 -15.59
C ARG A 73 2.19 -2.79 -16.09
N ALA A 74 1.72 -2.03 -17.07
CA ALA A 74 2.43 -0.87 -17.59
C ALA A 74 2.56 0.25 -16.54
N GLY A 75 3.75 0.86 -16.47
CA GLY A 75 4.01 1.97 -15.54
C GLY A 75 4.18 1.55 -14.07
N ARG A 76 4.30 0.25 -13.78
CA ARG A 76 4.61 -0.22 -12.43
C ARG A 76 5.94 0.36 -11.93
N ARG A 77 6.02 0.57 -10.62
CA ARG A 77 7.17 1.11 -9.90
C ARG A 77 7.48 0.19 -8.73
N ILE A 78 8.73 -0.28 -8.64
CA ILE A 78 9.13 -1.23 -7.60
C ILE A 78 9.69 -0.47 -6.41
N VAL A 79 9.08 -0.65 -5.25
CA VAL A 79 9.48 -0.06 -3.98
C VAL A 79 10.43 -1.03 -3.27
N GLN A 80 11.63 -0.56 -2.93
CA GLN A 80 12.63 -1.34 -2.19
C GLN A 80 12.60 -1.08 -0.69
N GLY A 81 11.93 -0.01 -0.27
CA GLY A 81 11.83 0.33 1.14
C GLY A 81 11.14 1.66 1.37
N ILE A 82 10.94 1.95 2.64
CA ILE A 82 10.42 3.22 3.13
C ILE A 82 11.33 3.75 4.22
N THR A 83 11.56 5.05 4.20
CA THR A 83 12.32 5.75 5.24
C THR A 83 11.43 6.10 6.43
N ASP A 84 12.03 6.50 7.55
CA ASP A 84 11.36 7.06 8.73
C ASP A 84 10.55 8.35 8.46
N ARG A 85 10.73 8.95 7.28
CA ARG A 85 10.04 10.18 6.82
C ARG A 85 8.97 9.92 5.76
N ASP A 86 8.49 8.68 5.66
CA ASP A 86 7.47 8.25 4.70
C ASP A 86 7.87 8.44 3.22
N LEU A 87 9.19 8.47 2.94
CA LEU A 87 9.72 8.44 1.58
C LEU A 87 9.87 7.00 1.12
N VAL A 88 9.17 6.62 0.05
CA VAL A 88 9.37 5.35 -0.64
C VAL A 88 10.56 5.43 -1.59
N LEU A 89 11.38 4.39 -1.55
CA LEU A 89 12.53 4.19 -2.43
C LEU A 89 12.06 3.40 -3.64
N ILE A 90 11.95 4.06 -4.79
CA ILE A 90 11.43 3.47 -6.02
C ILE A 90 12.59 3.20 -6.98
N VAL A 91 12.63 1.99 -7.54
CA VAL A 91 13.53 1.64 -8.64
C VAL A 91 12.82 1.90 -9.96
N GLU A 92 13.41 2.76 -10.78
CA GLU A 92 12.95 3.05 -12.13
C GLU A 92 13.43 1.98 -13.13
N PRO A 93 12.79 1.85 -14.31
CA PRO A 93 13.15 0.87 -15.36
C PRO A 93 14.59 0.91 -15.91
N GLY A 94 15.46 1.81 -15.42
CA GLY A 94 16.89 1.87 -15.73
C GLY A 94 17.82 1.57 -14.55
N GLY A 95 17.29 1.11 -13.42
CA GLY A 95 18.06 0.79 -12.21
C GLY A 95 18.40 2.00 -11.33
N SER A 96 18.01 3.22 -11.73
CA SER A 96 18.12 4.40 -10.87
C SER A 96 17.07 4.37 -9.76
N THR A 97 17.46 4.75 -8.55
CA THR A 97 16.53 4.91 -7.42
C THR A 97 16.06 6.36 -7.33
N VAL A 98 14.74 6.55 -7.18
CA VAL A 98 14.11 7.85 -6.90
C VAL A 98 13.36 7.78 -5.57
N HIS A 99 13.27 8.91 -4.88
CA HIS A 99 12.51 9.00 -3.64
C HIS A 99 11.19 9.72 -3.92
N ALA A 100 10.09 9.18 -3.44
CA ALA A 100 8.79 9.85 -3.47
C ALA A 100 8.15 9.86 -2.08
N ASN A 101 7.56 10.99 -1.69
CA ASN A 101 6.80 11.04 -0.45
C ASN A 101 5.43 10.39 -0.68
N LEU A 102 5.07 9.38 0.13
CA LEU A 102 3.75 8.75 0.05
C LEU A 102 2.61 9.77 0.13
N ASN A 103 2.80 10.84 0.90
CA ASN A 103 1.82 11.90 1.10
C ASN A 103 1.44 12.64 -0.20
N ASP A 104 2.34 12.64 -1.18
CA ASP A 104 2.23 13.42 -2.40
C ASP A 104 1.83 12.53 -3.59
N LEU A 105 1.92 11.21 -3.45
CA LEU A 105 1.50 10.25 -4.47
C LEU A 105 -0.01 10.19 -4.57
N SER A 106 -0.55 10.44 -5.76
CA SER A 106 -1.99 10.38 -6.01
C SER A 106 -2.53 8.94 -5.85
N PRO A 107 -3.85 8.75 -5.73
CA PRO A 107 -4.44 7.42 -5.80
C PRO A 107 -4.07 6.63 -7.07
N ALA A 108 -3.78 7.32 -8.19
CA ALA A 108 -3.36 6.66 -9.42
C ALA A 108 -1.89 6.18 -9.34
N ASP A 109 -1.00 7.01 -8.79
CA ASP A 109 0.40 6.62 -8.58
C ASP A 109 0.52 5.46 -7.60
N ARG A 110 -0.24 5.49 -6.50
CA ARG A 110 -0.26 4.45 -5.47
C ARG A 110 -0.66 3.07 -5.99
N ARG A 111 -1.58 3.02 -6.97
CA ARG A 111 -1.97 1.77 -7.64
C ARG A 111 -0.88 1.16 -8.52
N LEU A 112 0.18 1.92 -8.82
CA LEU A 112 1.31 1.46 -9.63
C LEU A 112 2.53 1.12 -8.78
N LEU A 113 2.42 1.19 -7.45
CA LEU A 113 3.50 0.80 -6.55
C LEU A 113 3.42 -0.69 -6.24
N PHE A 114 4.55 -1.38 -6.35
CA PHE A 114 4.69 -2.80 -6.06
C PHE A 114 5.93 -3.04 -5.19
N VAL A 115 5.98 -4.16 -4.49
CA VAL A 115 7.18 -4.70 -3.83
C VAL A 115 7.48 -6.07 -4.39
N GLU A 116 8.74 -6.50 -4.28
CA GLU A 116 9.10 -7.89 -4.57
C GLU A 116 8.68 -8.76 -3.38
N GLY A 117 7.74 -9.66 -3.61
CA GLY A 117 7.32 -10.70 -2.68
C GLY A 117 8.04 -12.03 -2.96
N PRO A 118 7.81 -13.06 -2.12
CA PRO A 118 8.45 -14.35 -2.27
C PRO A 118 8.05 -15.09 -3.56
N ASP A 119 6.80 -14.91 -4.00
CA ASP A 119 6.23 -15.62 -5.15
C ASP A 119 6.18 -14.77 -6.43
N GLY A 120 6.42 -13.45 -6.33
CA GLY A 120 6.29 -12.51 -7.44
C GLY A 120 6.06 -11.09 -6.97
N LEU A 121 5.64 -10.20 -7.88
CA LEU A 121 5.33 -8.82 -7.53
C LEU A 121 4.05 -8.75 -6.69
N GLU A 122 4.08 -7.92 -5.64
CA GLU A 122 2.89 -7.64 -4.82
C GLU A 122 2.54 -6.15 -4.90
N PRO A 123 1.28 -5.78 -5.16
CA PRO A 123 0.86 -4.38 -5.11
C PRO A 123 1.04 -3.83 -3.69
N LEU A 124 1.40 -2.56 -3.56
CA LEU A 124 1.39 -1.89 -2.25
C LEU A 124 0.00 -1.45 -1.82
N ALA A 125 -0.99 -1.43 -2.72
CA ALA A 125 -2.37 -1.14 -2.36
C ALA A 125 -2.85 -2.11 -1.28
N LEU A 126 -3.44 -1.58 -0.21
CA LEU A 126 -3.99 -2.43 0.85
C LEU A 126 -5.19 -3.21 0.32
N TRP A 127 -6.14 -2.51 -0.28
CA TRP A 127 -7.37 -3.09 -0.79
C TRP A 127 -7.20 -3.52 -2.25
N LEU A 128 -7.48 -4.78 -2.52
CA LEU A 128 -7.51 -5.35 -3.87
C LEU A 128 -8.95 -5.67 -4.25
N ASN A 129 -9.29 -5.46 -5.52
CA ASN A 129 -10.56 -5.90 -6.11
C ASN A 129 -10.53 -7.41 -6.38
N GLU A 130 -11.65 -7.98 -6.84
CA GLU A 130 -11.79 -9.42 -7.09
C GLU A 130 -10.73 -9.97 -8.08
N ASP A 131 -10.27 -9.11 -8.99
CA ASP A 131 -9.24 -9.43 -9.99
C ASP A 131 -7.80 -9.41 -9.44
N GLY A 132 -7.60 -8.93 -8.21
CA GLY A 132 -6.28 -8.78 -7.60
C GLY A 132 -5.59 -7.45 -7.86
#